data_AF-A0A7X9D8U5-F1
#
_entry.id   AF-A0A7X9D8U5-F1
#
_cell.length_a   1.000
_cell.length_b   1.000
_cell.length_c   1.000
_cell.angle_alpha   90.00
_cell.angle_beta   90.00
_cell.angle_gamma   90.00
#
_symmetry.space_group_name_H-M   'P 1'
#
loop_
_entity.id
_entity.type
_entity.pdbx_description
1 polymer ?
#
loop_
_entity_poly.entity_id
_entity_poly.type
_entity_poly.pdbx_seq_one_letter_code
_entity_poly.pdbx_strand_id
1 'polypeptide(L)'
;MQIDTRYAPDYIFETSWEVCNKVGGIYTVLSTRANSLQELYKDRIIFIGPDVWIEKESPWFTEDPDLYSDWKDYAYRNQQLQIRIGRWNVPGNPVVFLVKFN
;
A
#
# COMPACT_ATOMS: atom_id res chain seq x y z
N MET A 1 2.55 -11.28 -22.54
CA MET A 1 2.54 -9.88 -22.98
C MET A 1 3.97 -9.36 -22.86
N GLN A 2 4.62 -9.01 -23.97
CA GLN A 2 5.94 -8.35 -23.90
C GLN A 2 5.71 -6.91 -23.44
N ILE A 3 6.25 -6.55 -22.28
CA ILE A 3 6.24 -5.16 -21.82
C ILE A 3 7.32 -4.43 -22.61
N ASP A 4 6.96 -3.38 -23.36
CA ASP A 4 7.94 -2.44 -23.92
C ASP A 4 8.58 -1.70 -22.75
N THR A 5 9.81 -2.10 -22.41
CA THR A 5 10.53 -1.61 -21.24
C THR A 5 10.86 -0.12 -21.33
N ARG A 6 10.72 0.51 -22.51
CA ARG A 6 10.95 1.96 -22.69
C ARG A 6 9.87 2.83 -22.04
N TYR A 7 8.69 2.27 -21.74
CA TYR A 7 7.57 3.00 -21.14
C TYR A 7 7.05 2.34 -19.85
N ALA A 8 7.74 1.32 -19.34
CA ALA A 8 7.36 0.67 -18.10
C ALA A 8 7.80 1.55 -16.91
N PRO A 9 6.88 1.91 -16.01
CA PRO A 9 7.26 2.66 -14.82
C PRO A 9 8.11 1.78 -13.88
N ASP A 10 9.12 2.39 -13.26
CA ASP A 10 9.90 1.72 -12.22
C ASP A 10 9.06 1.47 -10.97
N TYR A 11 8.19 2.41 -10.60
CA TYR A 11 7.28 2.32 -9.46
C TYR A 11 5.89 2.85 -9.82
N ILE A 12 4.88 2.25 -9.21
CA ILE A 12 3.50 2.69 -9.28
C ILE A 12 3.01 2.94 -7.86
N PHE A 13 2.39 4.10 -7.64
CA PHE A 13 1.75 4.44 -6.38
C PHE A 13 0.26 4.62 -6.62
N GLU A 14 -0.58 3.86 -5.93
CA GLU A 14 -2.03 4.01 -5.96
C GLU A 14 -2.56 4.44 -4.60
N THR A 15 -3.36 5.51 -4.58
CA THR A 15 -3.91 6.08 -3.34
C THR A 15 -5.41 6.01 -3.31
N SER A 16 -6.00 5.59 -2.19
CA SER A 16 -7.46 5.64 -2.00
C SER A 16 -7.84 5.52 -0.53
N TRP A 17 -9.01 6.05 -0.19
CA TRP A 17 -9.63 5.86 1.12
C TRP A 17 -9.95 4.40 1.45
N GLU A 18 -10.14 3.56 0.42
CA GLU A 18 -10.52 2.16 0.57
C GLU A 18 -9.33 1.17 0.56
N VAL A 19 -8.08 1.68 0.53
CA VAL A 19 -6.89 0.84 0.75
C VAL A 19 -6.90 0.33 2.19
N CYS A 20 -6.86 -0.99 2.39
CA CYS A 20 -7.01 -1.64 3.70
C CYS A 20 -8.26 -1.20 4.49
N ASN A 21 -9.30 -0.71 3.80
CA ASN A 21 -10.51 -0.22 4.43
C ASN A 21 -11.72 -0.51 3.55
N LYS A 22 -12.41 -1.62 3.81
CA LYS A 22 -13.54 -2.05 2.98
C LYS A 22 -14.80 -1.24 3.32
N VAL A 23 -15.06 -0.19 2.54
CA VAL A 23 -16.25 0.67 2.68
C VAL A 23 -17.27 0.43 1.57
N GLY A 24 -16.81 0.23 0.34
CA GLY A 24 -17.67 0.15 -0.84
C GLY A 24 -17.05 -0.64 -1.99
N GLY A 25 -17.41 -0.24 -3.21
CA GLY A 25 -16.98 -0.93 -4.42
C GLY A 25 -15.51 -0.69 -4.79
N ILE A 26 -14.91 0.41 -4.33
CA ILE A 26 -13.53 0.77 -4.70
C ILE A 26 -12.56 -0.25 -4.11
N TYR A 27 -12.80 -0.76 -2.90
CA TYR A 27 -12.02 -1.86 -2.32
C TYR A 27 -11.90 -3.05 -3.29
N THR A 28 -13.00 -3.44 -3.94
CA THR A 28 -13.01 -4.56 -4.90
C THR A 28 -12.22 -4.21 -6.16
N VAL A 29 -12.36 -2.99 -6.68
CA VAL A 29 -11.59 -2.53 -7.85
C VAL A 29 -10.09 -2.53 -7.55
N LEU A 30 -9.68 -2.00 -6.39
CA LEU A 30 -8.27 -1.92 -6.01
C LEU A 30 -7.67 -3.29 -5.72
N SER A 31 -8.37 -4.15 -4.97
CA SER A 31 -7.86 -5.49 -4.63
C SER A 31 -7.74 -6.41 -5.85
N THR A 32 -8.65 -6.30 -6.83
CA THR A 32 -8.51 -7.06 -8.09
C THR A 32 -7.35 -6.53 -8.93
N ARG A 33 -7.17 -5.21 -9.02
CA ARG A 33 -6.04 -4.59 -9.71
C ARG A 33 -4.70 -4.90 -9.03
N ALA A 34 -4.67 -4.91 -7.69
CA ALA A 34 -3.50 -5.24 -6.90
C ALA A 34 -2.93 -6.60 -7.31
N ASN A 35 -3.78 -7.62 -7.48
CA ASN A 35 -3.36 -8.95 -7.91
C ASN A 35 -2.62 -8.90 -9.26
N SER A 36 -3.23 -8.28 -10.27
CA SER A 36 -2.65 -8.19 -11.61
C SER A 36 -1.39 -7.33 -11.66
N LEU A 37 -1.35 -6.22 -10.93
CA LEU A 37 -0.19 -5.34 -10.90
C LEU A 37 0.97 -5.94 -10.11
N GLN A 38 0.71 -6.70 -9.04
CA GLN A 38 1.76 -7.41 -8.32
C GLN A 38 2.44 -8.48 -9.18
N GLU A 39 1.70 -9.22 -10.01
CA GLU A 39 2.28 -10.18 -10.96
C GLU A 39 3.26 -9.51 -11.94
N LEU A 40 2.99 -8.27 -12.35
CA LEU A 40 3.77 -7.54 -13.35
C LEU A 40 4.93 -6.75 -12.74
N TYR A 41 4.67 -6.02 -11.65
CA TYR A 41 5.59 -5.04 -11.08
C TYR A 41 6.25 -5.51 -9.78
N LYS A 42 5.78 -6.61 -9.20
CA LYS A 42 6.21 -7.11 -7.89
C LYS A 42 6.06 -6.02 -6.82
N ASP A 43 7.01 -5.93 -5.89
CA ASP A 43 7.02 -4.95 -4.80
C ASP A 43 7.32 -3.50 -5.24
N ARG A 44 7.05 -3.18 -6.51
CA ARG A 44 7.12 -1.83 -7.09
C ARG A 44 5.75 -1.22 -7.34
N ILE A 45 4.66 -1.94 -7.04
CA ILE A 45 3.32 -1.34 -6.84
C ILE A 45 3.09 -1.14 -5.34
N ILE A 46 2.88 0.12 -4.94
CA ILE A 46 2.67 0.52 -3.55
C ILE A 46 1.30 1.16 -3.44
N PHE A 47 0.49 0.65 -2.51
CA PHE A 47 -0.80 1.25 -2.17
C PHE A 47 -0.64 2.19 -0.98
N ILE A 48 -1.38 3.30 -0.98
CA ILE A 48 -1.37 4.27 0.11
C ILE A 48 -2.80 4.55 0.55
N GLY A 49 -3.05 4.43 1.85
CA GLY A 49 -4.37 4.60 2.44
C GLY A 49 -4.33 5.30 3.79
N PRO A 50 -5.48 5.73 4.30
CA PRO A 50 -5.58 6.26 5.66
C PRO A 50 -5.43 5.14 6.69
N ASP A 51 -4.67 5.38 7.76
CA ASP A 51 -4.66 4.51 8.92
C ASP A 51 -5.91 4.74 9.78
N VAL A 52 -6.99 4.05 9.42
CA VAL A 52 -8.26 4.10 10.16
C VAL A 52 -8.35 3.02 11.26
N TRP A 53 -7.34 2.15 11.36
CA TRP A 53 -7.31 0.97 12.25
C TRP A 53 -6.31 1.17 13.39
N ILE A 54 -6.42 2.30 14.09
CA ILE A 54 -5.49 2.71 15.16
C ILE A 54 -5.77 1.96 16.46
N GLU A 55 -7.05 1.82 16.84
CA GLU A 55 -7.46 1.22 18.12
C GLU A 55 -7.67 -0.29 18.04
N LYS A 56 -7.80 -0.84 16.83
CA LYS A 56 -8.08 -2.24 16.57
C LYS A 56 -7.23 -2.71 15.40
N GLU A 57 -6.69 -3.93 15.50
CA GLU A 57 -6.00 -4.55 14.38
C GLU A 57 -6.90 -4.62 13.14
N SER A 58 -6.36 -4.18 12.02
CA SER A 58 -7.02 -4.28 10.73
C SER A 58 -7.05 -5.75 10.29
N PRO A 59 -8.21 -6.29 9.90
CA PRO A 59 -8.27 -7.65 9.35
C PRO A 59 -7.62 -7.77 7.97
N TRP A 60 -7.31 -6.64 7.32
CA TRP A 60 -6.76 -6.61 5.97
C TRP A 60 -5.31 -6.15 5.90
N PHE A 61 -4.67 -5.83 7.03
CA PHE A 61 -3.30 -5.33 7.01
C PHE A 61 -2.43 -6.13 7.98
N THR A 62 -1.25 -6.53 7.49
CA THR A 62 -0.21 -7.14 8.30
C THR A 62 1.02 -6.23 8.26
N GLU A 63 1.39 -5.69 9.42
CA GLU A 63 2.51 -4.77 9.55
C GLU A 63 3.85 -5.51 9.35
N ASP A 64 4.77 -4.85 8.66
CA ASP A 64 6.14 -5.32 8.43
C ASP A 64 7.11 -4.15 8.76
N PRO A 65 7.66 -4.10 9.99
CA PRO A 65 8.49 -2.99 10.45
C PRO A 65 9.81 -2.83 9.69
N ASP A 66 10.32 -3.90 9.07
CA ASP A 66 11.58 -3.88 8.34
C ASP A 66 11.40 -3.36 6.90
N LEU A 67 10.17 -3.40 6.39
CA LEU A 67 9.82 -2.95 5.05
C LEU A 67 9.82 -1.41 4.96
N TYR A 68 10.70 -0.86 4.13
CA TYR A 68 10.88 0.59 3.93
C TYR A 68 11.08 1.38 5.25
N SER A 69 11.79 0.80 6.22
CA SER A 69 12.06 1.41 7.53
C SER A 69 12.70 2.80 7.42
N ASP A 70 13.68 2.98 6.53
CA ASP A 70 14.32 4.28 6.27
C ASP A 70 13.30 5.36 5.83
N TRP A 71 12.28 4.97 5.07
CA TRP A 71 11.24 5.89 4.58
C TRP A 71 10.28 6.27 5.70
N LYS A 72 9.90 5.31 6.54
CA LYS A 72 9.11 5.54 7.76
C LYS A 72 9.82 6.53 8.68
N ASP A 73 11.12 6.32 8.92
CA ASP A 73 11.93 7.19 9.76
C ASP A 73 12.13 8.58 9.13
N TYR A 74 12.30 8.65 7.81
CA TYR A 74 12.40 9.92 7.10
C TYR A 74 11.09 10.72 7.19
N ALA A 75 9.95 10.09 6.95
CA ALA A 75 8.63 10.72 7.01
C ALA A 75 8.34 11.27 8.42
N TYR A 76 8.64 10.47 9.45
CA TYR A 76 8.45 10.89 10.84
C TYR A 76 9.39 12.05 11.22
N ARG A 77 10.69 11.94 10.93
CA ARG A 77 11.66 12.98 11.34
C ARG A 77 11.45 14.33 10.65
N ASN A 78 11.07 14.33 9.38
CA ASN A 78 10.98 15.56 8.59
C ASN A 78 9.61 16.21 8.61
N GLN A 79 8.54 15.43 8.80
CA GLN A 79 7.16 15.91 8.68
C GLN A 79 6.27 15.52 9.85
N GLN A 80 6.81 14.83 10.86
CA GLN A 80 6.03 14.22 11.95
C GLN A 80 4.92 13.29 11.44
N LEU A 81 5.09 12.77 10.22
CA LEU A 81 4.11 11.92 9.57
C LEU A 81 4.26 10.49 10.09
N GLN A 82 3.28 10.05 10.88
CA GLN A 82 3.23 8.68 11.38
C GLN A 82 2.67 7.77 10.28
N ILE A 83 3.48 6.82 9.84
CA ILE A 83 3.09 5.81 8.85
C ILE A 83 3.35 4.39 9.36
N ARG A 84 2.45 3.48 9.01
CA ARG A 84 2.62 2.03 9.18
C ARG A 84 2.83 1.41 7.81
N ILE A 85 3.79 0.50 7.72
CA ILE A 85 4.17 -0.13 6.45
C ILE A 85 4.00 -1.64 6.60
N GLY A 86 3.53 -2.30 5.55
CA GLY A 86 3.30 -3.73 5.58
C GLY A 86 2.64 -4.24 4.31
N ARG A 87 1.82 -5.28 4.45
CA ARG A 87 1.15 -5.98 3.36
C ARG A 87 -0.36 -5.89 3.48
N TRP A 88 -1.03 -5.67 2.35
CA TRP A 88 -2.48 -5.75 2.26
C TRP A 88 -2.90 -7.21 2.01
N ASN A 89 -3.71 -7.77 2.92
CA ASN A 89 -4.22 -9.15 2.89
C ASN A 89 -5.32 -9.33 1.85
N VAL A 90 -4.94 -9.21 0.58
CA VAL A 90 -5.73 -9.46 -0.63
C VAL A 90 -4.90 -10.29 -1.60
N PRO A 91 -5.49 -10.89 -2.65
CA PRO A 91 -4.71 -11.54 -3.70
C PRO A 91 -3.60 -10.63 -4.23
N GLY A 92 -2.38 -11.15 -4.31
CA GLY A 92 -1.16 -10.41 -4.66
C GLY A 92 -0.33 -9.90 -3.48
N ASN A 93 -0.89 -9.79 -2.26
CA ASN A 93 -0.18 -9.29 -1.06
C ASN A 93 0.70 -8.04 -1.32
N PRO A 94 0.12 -6.94 -1.87
CA PRO A 94 0.91 -5.77 -2.24
C PRO A 94 1.46 -5.02 -1.03
N VAL A 95 2.52 -4.25 -1.25
CA VAL A 95 3.04 -3.30 -0.25
C VAL A 95 2.01 -2.20 -0.03
N VAL A 96 1.79 -1.83 1.23
CA VAL A 96 0.89 -0.74 1.61
C VAL A 96 1.49 0.17 2.67
N PHE A 97 1.31 1.47 2.51
CA PHE A 97 1.61 2.50 3.49
C PHE A 97 0.29 3.06 4.03
N LEU A 98 0.06 2.90 5.34
CA LEU A 98 -1.08 3.49 6.03
C LEU A 98 -0.63 4.75 6.76
N VAL A 99 -1.27 5.87 6.44
CA VAL A 99 -0.87 7.20 6.91
C VAL A 99 -1.85 7.67 7.97
N LYS A 100 -1.35 8.02 9.15
CA LYS A 100 -2.14 8.68 10.19
C LYS A 100 -2.45 10.12 9.78
N PHE A 101 -3.70 10.54 9.95
CA PHE A 101 -4.20 11.84 9.44
C PHE A 101 -4.88 12.71 10.51
N ASN A 102 -4.81 12.32 11.79
CA ASN A 102 -5.41 13.03 12.92
C ASN A 102 -4.37 13.62 13.88
#